data_AF-A0A9W9KC79-F1
#
_entry.id   AF-A0A9W9KC79-F1
#
_cell.length_a   1.000
_cell.length_b   1.000
_cell.length_c   1.000
_cell.angle_alpha   90.00
_cell.angle_beta   90.00
_cell.angle_gamma   90.00
#
_symmetry.space_group_name_H-M   'P 1'
#
loop_
_entity.id
_entity.type
_entity.pdbx_description
1 polymer ?
#
loop_
_entity_poly.entity_id
_entity_poly.type
_entity_poly.pdbx_seq_one_letter_code
_entity_poly.pdbx_strand_id
1 'polypeptide(L)'
;MEHTDPFLQVQADVLSTLQSSRPLFSSYLRIRSLAKSPSNPELKQARSELESTITELSADLDDLVESVRAIEQDPYRFGLELEEVQRRRKLVEDVGAEVEKMRLELQQTVNHSATETQLPNPTEFDAALEEEEQRGRDRGGDDYYASMEQQRQTELMHEQDEQLDGVFRTVGNLREQANVMGRELEDQAVMIDEVDTLAERVGGKLNNGMARIKHVVRKNEGKSRVSFTGGFIPTSRSHEESGLGSGKLKWES
;
A
#
# COMPACT_ATOMS: atom_id res chain seq x y z
N MET A 1 -6.43 -26.65 -5.05
CA MET A 1 -6.49 -25.20 -4.83
C MET A 1 -5.12 -24.83 -4.31
N GLU A 2 -4.31 -24.10 -5.07
CA GLU A 2 -3.11 -23.53 -4.46
C GLU A 2 -3.57 -22.51 -3.43
N HIS A 3 -3.20 -22.73 -2.18
CA HIS A 3 -3.43 -21.75 -1.13
C HIS A 3 -2.40 -20.66 -1.35
N THR A 4 -2.85 -19.49 -1.84
CA THR A 4 -2.01 -18.30 -1.94
C THR A 4 -1.38 -18.02 -0.59
N ASP A 5 -0.08 -17.79 -0.56
CA ASP A 5 0.65 -17.49 0.66
C ASP A 5 0.08 -16.21 1.31
N PRO A 6 -0.46 -16.27 2.54
CA PRO A 6 -1.02 -15.11 3.22
C PRO A 6 0.01 -13.99 3.43
N PHE A 7 1.31 -14.34 3.50
CA PHE A 7 2.39 -13.37 3.59
C PHE A 7 2.38 -12.40 2.40
N LEU A 8 2.21 -12.93 1.18
CA LEU A 8 2.28 -12.12 -0.04
C LEU A 8 1.10 -11.15 -0.14
N GLN A 9 -0.04 -11.49 0.45
CA GLN A 9 -1.20 -10.61 0.49
C GLN A 9 -0.95 -9.44 1.45
N VAL A 10 -0.54 -9.73 2.69
CA VAL A 10 -0.22 -8.69 3.68
C VAL A 10 0.95 -7.82 3.21
N GLN A 11 1.94 -8.42 2.54
CA GLN A 11 3.02 -7.67 1.91
C GLN A 11 2.48 -6.64 0.89
N ALA A 12 1.57 -7.03 0.01
CA ALA A 12 0.98 -6.12 -0.97
C ALA A 12 0.21 -4.97 -0.29
N ASP A 13 -0.55 -5.30 0.76
CA ASP A 13 -1.32 -4.32 1.53
C ASP A 13 -0.39 -3.33 2.25
N VAL A 14 0.67 -3.81 2.91
CA VAL A 14 1.68 -2.97 3.57
C VAL A 14 2.39 -2.06 2.58
N LEU A 15 2.80 -2.57 1.41
CA LEU A 15 3.44 -1.76 0.38
C LEU A 15 2.50 -0.68 -0.17
N SER A 16 1.22 -1.01 -0.38
CA SER A 16 0.19 -0.05 -0.80
C SER A 16 -0.01 1.05 0.24
N THR A 17 -0.17 0.67 1.51
CA THR A 17 -0.34 1.62 2.62
C THR A 17 0.91 2.49 2.78
N LEU A 18 2.11 1.92 2.65
CA LEU A 18 3.38 2.66 2.68
C LEU A 18 3.44 3.70 1.56
N GLN A 19 3.05 3.34 0.34
CA GLN A 19 2.97 4.29 -0.78
C GLN A 19 2.01 5.44 -0.51
N SER A 20 0.87 5.18 0.14
CA SER A 20 -0.09 6.21 0.51
C SER A 20 0.39 7.10 1.66
N SER A 21 1.23 6.57 2.56
CA SER A 21 1.79 7.31 3.70
C SER A 21 2.87 8.33 3.30
N ARG A 22 3.65 8.05 2.25
CA ARG A 22 4.72 8.94 1.76
C ARG A 22 4.22 10.35 1.39
N PRO A 23 3.16 10.54 0.57
CA PRO A 23 2.64 11.88 0.27
C PRO A 23 2.02 12.56 1.49
N LEU A 24 1.43 11.81 2.43
CA LEU A 24 0.96 12.37 3.71
C LEU A 24 2.13 12.92 4.51
N PHE A 25 3.24 12.19 4.59
CA PHE A 25 4.47 12.62 5.24
C PHE A 25 5.08 13.85 4.55
N SER A 26 5.17 13.85 3.21
CA SER A 26 5.59 15.01 2.42
C SER A 26 4.74 16.26 2.71
N SER A 27 3.41 16.10 2.74
CA SER A 27 2.48 17.18 3.03
C SER A 27 2.66 17.71 4.46
N TYR A 28 2.81 16.81 5.43
CA TYR A 28 3.10 17.17 6.82
C TYR A 28 4.38 17.99 6.95
N LEU A 29 5.49 17.57 6.33
CA LEU A 29 6.75 18.32 6.35
C LEU A 29 6.62 19.71 5.69
N ARG A 30 5.83 19.81 4.62
CA ARG A 30 5.52 21.08 3.94
C ARG A 30 4.68 22.01 4.80
N ILE A 31 3.59 21.53 5.37
CA ILE A 31 2.74 22.34 6.24
C ILE A 31 3.53 22.79 7.46
N ARG A 32 4.39 21.91 8.01
CA ARG A 32 5.29 22.22 9.11
C ARG A 32 6.25 23.36 8.79
N SER A 33 6.92 23.33 7.64
CA SER A 33 7.85 24.40 7.26
C SER A 33 7.17 25.75 6.99
N LEU A 34 5.87 25.75 6.68
CA LEU A 34 5.09 26.96 6.41
C LEU A 34 4.32 27.47 7.64
N ALA A 35 4.07 26.62 8.64
CA ALA A 35 3.25 26.97 9.79
C ALA A 35 4.04 27.81 10.81
N LYS A 36 3.63 29.08 10.98
CA LYS A 36 4.19 30.01 11.99
C LYS A 36 3.83 29.68 13.43
N SER A 37 2.88 28.76 13.66
CA SER A 37 2.48 28.33 14.98
C SER A 37 2.21 26.83 15.03
N PRO A 38 2.71 26.13 16.06
CA PRO A 38 2.44 24.70 16.27
C PRO A 38 0.95 24.40 16.55
N SER A 39 0.14 25.44 16.78
CA SER A 39 -1.30 25.31 17.02
C SER A 39 -2.16 25.26 15.75
N ASN A 40 -1.56 25.38 14.55
CA ASN A 40 -2.27 25.37 13.27
C ASN A 40 -3.15 24.10 13.13
N PRO A 41 -4.47 24.23 12.88
CA PRO A 41 -5.37 23.09 12.74
C PRO A 41 -4.98 22.15 11.59
N GLU A 42 -4.45 22.68 10.48
CA GLU A 42 -4.01 21.90 9.33
C GLU A 42 -2.81 21.02 9.68
N LEU A 43 -1.86 21.56 10.45
CA LEU A 43 -0.70 20.81 10.95
C LEU A 43 -1.12 19.69 11.91
N LYS A 44 -2.07 19.96 12.80
CA LYS A 44 -2.61 18.95 13.74
C LYS A 44 -3.34 17.84 13.01
N GLN A 45 -4.15 18.18 12.01
CA GLN A 45 -4.86 17.21 11.19
C GLN A 45 -3.88 16.34 10.40
N ALA A 46 -2.96 16.95 9.64
CA ALA A 46 -1.97 16.22 8.86
C ALA A 46 -1.10 15.30 9.74
N ARG A 47 -0.76 15.76 10.94
CA ARG A 47 -0.07 14.93 11.94
C ARG A 47 -0.92 13.74 12.36
N SER A 48 -2.18 13.95 12.77
CA SER A 48 -3.05 12.89 13.27
C SER A 48 -3.31 11.82 12.21
N GLU A 49 -3.50 12.23 10.96
CA GLU A 49 -3.68 11.31 9.83
C GLU A 49 -2.42 10.48 9.58
N LEU A 50 -1.25 11.12 9.58
CA LEU A 50 0.03 10.41 9.44
C LEU A 50 0.31 9.48 10.62
N GLU A 51 -0.01 9.89 11.85
CA GLU A 51 0.19 9.07 13.05
C GLU A 51 -0.72 7.83 13.06
N SER A 52 -1.98 7.96 12.62
CA SER A 52 -2.89 6.82 12.45
C SER A 52 -2.34 5.83 11.43
N THR A 53 -1.99 6.31 10.23
CA THR A 53 -1.48 5.45 9.15
C THR A 53 -0.16 4.76 9.51
N ILE A 54 0.76 5.46 10.18
CA ILE A 54 2.01 4.86 10.67
C ILE A 54 1.76 3.81 11.75
N THR A 55 0.77 4.03 12.62
CA THR A 55 0.40 3.05 13.67
C THR A 55 -0.17 1.78 13.05
N GLU A 56 -1.04 1.91 12.05
CA GLU A 56 -1.56 0.78 11.27
C GLU A 56 -0.42 0.03 10.56
N LEU A 57 0.44 0.74 9.83
CA LEU A 57 1.62 0.16 9.18
C LEU A 57 2.55 -0.58 10.14
N SER A 58 2.73 -0.04 11.35
CA SER A 58 3.60 -0.66 12.35
C SER A 58 3.01 -1.97 12.87
N ALA A 59 1.68 -2.04 13.06
CA ALA A 59 1.01 -3.27 13.47
C ALA A 59 1.12 -4.35 12.39
N ASP A 60 0.86 -3.99 11.12
CA ASP A 60 1.00 -4.94 10.01
C ASP A 60 2.46 -5.41 9.83
N LEU A 61 3.44 -4.51 10.05
CA LEU A 61 4.86 -4.86 10.06
C LEU A 61 5.22 -5.83 11.17
N ASP A 62 4.72 -5.64 12.38
CA ASP A 62 4.99 -6.51 13.52
C ASP A 62 4.49 -7.95 13.23
N ASP A 63 3.31 -8.08 12.62
CA ASP A 63 2.77 -9.36 12.17
C ASP A 63 3.66 -10.01 11.08
N LEU A 64 4.17 -9.21 10.13
CA LEU A 64 5.10 -9.68 9.11
C LEU A 64 6.44 -10.13 9.73
N VAL A 65 6.99 -9.38 10.70
CA VAL A 65 8.21 -9.76 11.44
C VAL A 65 8.02 -11.11 12.13
N GLU A 66 6.89 -11.30 12.82
CA GLU A 66 6.58 -12.56 13.50
C GLU A 66 6.45 -13.71 12.51
N SER A 67 5.80 -13.47 11.36
CA SER A 67 5.66 -14.48 10.31
C SER A 67 7.01 -14.91 9.74
N VAL A 68 7.93 -13.97 9.48
CA VAL A 68 9.29 -14.29 8.99
C VAL A 68 10.06 -15.06 10.06
N ARG A 69 9.95 -14.68 11.33
CA ARG A 69 10.61 -15.39 12.44
C ARG A 69 10.11 -16.82 12.61
N ALA A 70 8.82 -17.07 12.37
CA ALA A 70 8.26 -18.42 12.37
C ALA A 70 8.78 -19.25 11.19
N ILE A 71 8.91 -18.64 10.01
CA ILE A 71 9.44 -19.27 8.80
C ILE A 71 10.94 -19.58 8.93
N GLU A 72 11.73 -18.69 9.55
CA GLU A 72 13.17 -18.89 9.75
C GLU A 72 13.50 -20.14 10.60
N GLN A 73 12.58 -20.57 11.47
CA GLN A 73 12.78 -21.76 12.31
C GLN A 73 12.63 -23.07 11.55
N ASP A 74 11.70 -23.12 10.58
CA ASP A 74 11.48 -24.32 9.76
C ASP A 74 10.95 -23.95 8.35
N PRO A 75 11.83 -23.51 7.42
CA PRO A 75 11.43 -23.11 6.07
C PRO A 75 10.82 -24.26 5.25
N TYR A 76 11.31 -25.48 5.47
CA TYR A 76 10.91 -26.66 4.69
C TYR A 76 9.47 -27.08 4.99
N ARG A 77 8.99 -26.86 6.21
CA ARG A 77 7.58 -27.11 6.57
C ARG A 77 6.60 -26.28 5.75
N PHE A 78 7.02 -25.10 5.31
CA PHE A 78 6.22 -24.20 4.48
C PHE A 78 6.52 -24.35 2.99
N GLY A 79 7.43 -25.25 2.60
CA GLY A 79 7.84 -25.45 1.21
C GLY A 79 8.55 -24.24 0.61
N LEU A 80 9.16 -23.39 1.46
CA LEU A 80 9.84 -22.17 1.04
C LEU A 80 11.32 -22.42 0.81
N GLU A 81 11.86 -21.80 -0.23
CA GLU A 81 13.30 -21.77 -0.47
C GLU A 81 13.98 -20.78 0.47
N LEU A 82 15.23 -21.06 0.86
CA LEU A 82 15.97 -20.19 1.79
C LEU A 82 16.16 -18.76 1.22
N GLU A 83 16.24 -18.64 -0.11
CA GLU A 83 16.33 -17.34 -0.79
C GLU A 83 15.04 -16.52 -0.61
N GLU A 84 13.88 -17.17 -0.65
CA GLU A 84 12.59 -16.50 -0.41
C GLU A 84 12.50 -15.98 1.03
N VAL A 85 12.95 -16.76 2.02
CA VAL A 85 13.00 -16.32 3.42
C VAL A 85 13.89 -15.08 3.57
N GLN A 86 15.04 -15.05 2.90
CA GLN A 86 15.93 -13.88 2.89
C GLN A 86 15.29 -12.66 2.25
N ARG A 87 14.54 -12.83 1.14
CA ARG A 87 13.78 -11.73 0.52
C ARG A 87 12.74 -11.14 1.47
N ARG A 88 11.97 -11.99 2.15
CA ARG A 88 10.95 -11.54 3.13
C ARG A 88 11.56 -10.78 4.30
N ARG A 89 12.68 -11.29 4.83
CA ARG A 89 13.42 -10.61 5.89
C ARG A 89 13.91 -9.23 5.45
N LYS A 90 14.51 -9.13 4.27
CA LYS A 90 15.02 -7.86 3.76
C LYS A 90 13.89 -6.85 3.56
N LEU A 91 12.76 -7.28 3.02
CA LEU A 91 11.59 -6.40 2.86
C LEU A 91 11.11 -5.84 4.20
N VAL A 92 10.99 -6.68 5.21
CA VAL A 92 10.56 -6.25 6.55
C VAL A 92 11.58 -5.28 7.18
N GLU A 93 12.88 -5.50 6.98
CA GLU A 93 13.94 -4.61 7.42
C GLU A 93 13.89 -3.24 6.71
N ASP A 94 13.77 -3.24 5.39
CA ASP A 94 13.72 -2.02 4.57
C ASP A 94 12.47 -1.18 4.91
N VAL A 95 11.29 -1.81 4.98
CA VAL A 95 10.02 -1.13 5.31
C VAL A 95 10.02 -0.68 6.77
N GLY A 96 10.54 -1.50 7.70
CA GLY A 96 10.69 -1.15 9.11
C GLY A 96 11.57 0.08 9.31
N ALA A 97 12.70 0.17 8.62
CA ALA A 97 13.59 1.33 8.67
C ALA A 97 12.91 2.62 8.16
N GLU A 98 12.09 2.52 7.10
CA GLU A 98 11.35 3.67 6.57
C GLU A 98 10.26 4.15 7.53
N VAL A 99 9.47 3.23 8.10
CA VAL A 99 8.43 3.55 9.08
C VAL A 99 9.04 4.17 10.33
N GLU A 100 10.15 3.64 10.83
CA GLU A 100 10.84 4.20 11.99
C GLU A 100 11.40 5.60 11.72
N LYS A 101 11.94 5.85 10.52
CA LYS A 101 12.36 7.19 10.11
C LYS A 101 11.20 8.19 10.18
N MET A 102 10.01 7.81 9.68
CA MET A 102 8.82 8.67 9.76
C MET A 102 8.36 8.90 11.21
N ARG A 103 8.44 7.88 12.08
CA ARG A 103 8.14 8.01 13.52
C ARG A 103 9.10 8.94 14.24
N LEU A 104 10.39 8.83 13.98
CA LEU A 104 11.40 9.69 14.59
C LEU A 104 11.21 11.16 14.20
N GLU A 105 10.92 11.42 12.92
CA GLU A 105 10.61 12.77 12.43
C GLU A 105 9.33 13.34 13.06
N LEU A 106 8.32 12.51 13.31
CA LEU A 106 7.14 12.92 14.08
C LEU A 106 7.48 13.24 15.53
N GLN A 107 8.31 12.44 16.21
CA GLN A 107 8.65 12.64 17.62
C GLN A 107 9.58 13.83 17.87
N GLN A 108 10.59 14.04 17.02
CA GLN A 108 11.51 15.18 17.14
C GLN A 108 10.76 16.53 17.15
N THR A 109 9.60 16.59 16.50
CA THR A 109 8.78 17.81 16.43
C THR A 109 8.02 18.12 17.73
N VAL A 110 7.70 17.11 18.55
CA VAL A 110 7.09 17.32 19.87
C VAL A 110 8.07 18.05 20.80
N ASN A 111 9.36 17.78 20.67
CA ASN A 111 10.38 18.36 21.53
C ASN A 111 10.76 19.80 21.13
N HIS A 112 10.76 20.13 19.83
CA HIS A 112 11.00 21.49 19.37
C HIS A 112 9.87 22.45 19.76
N SER A 113 8.61 22.02 19.64
CA SER A 113 7.44 22.83 20.04
C SER A 113 7.34 23.07 21.56
N ALA A 114 7.93 22.20 22.38
CA ALA A 114 7.98 22.40 23.84
C ALA A 114 8.98 23.49 24.27
N THR A 115 9.96 23.83 23.43
CA THR A 115 11.05 24.75 23.80
C THR A 115 10.72 26.22 23.50
N GLU A 116 9.85 26.50 22.52
CA GLU A 116 9.47 27.88 22.15
C GLU A 116 8.40 28.54 23.06
N THR A 117 7.80 27.81 24.00
CA THR A 117 6.74 28.36 24.86
C THR A 117 7.25 29.14 26.09
N GLN A 118 8.55 29.40 26.20
CA GLN A 118 9.09 30.29 27.24
C GLN A 118 9.23 31.73 26.71
N LEU A 119 8.11 32.34 26.36
CA LEU A 119 8.06 33.80 26.27
C LEU A 119 8.01 34.37 27.71
N PRO A 120 8.80 35.42 28.03
CA PRO A 120 8.77 36.07 29.34
C PRO A 120 7.35 36.55 29.69
N ASN A 121 7.00 36.51 30.98
CA ASN A 121 5.67 36.91 31.44
C ASN A 121 5.40 38.38 31.09
N PRO A 122 4.20 38.75 30.59
CA PRO A 122 3.86 40.12 30.19
C PRO A 122 4.09 41.18 31.29
N THR A 123 4.07 40.77 32.55
CA THR A 123 4.33 41.62 33.72
C THR A 123 5.77 42.11 33.83
N GLU A 124 6.74 41.43 33.22
CA GLU A 124 8.14 41.89 33.19
C GLU A 124 8.35 42.97 32.13
N PHE A 125 7.57 42.94 31.04
CA PHE A 125 7.62 43.96 29.98
C PHE A 125 6.99 45.27 30.44
N ASP A 126 5.90 45.21 31.22
CA ASP A 126 5.20 46.38 31.77
C ASP A 126 6.06 47.11 32.82
N ALA A 127 6.79 46.36 33.67
CA ALA A 127 7.69 46.93 34.66
C ALA A 127 8.92 47.64 34.05
N ALA A 128 9.43 47.15 32.91
CA ALA A 128 10.53 47.77 32.19
C ALA A 128 10.11 49.09 31.49
N LEU A 129 8.87 49.14 30.98
CA LEU A 129 8.30 50.34 30.36
C LEU A 129 8.04 51.45 31.39
N GLU A 130 7.53 51.12 32.58
CA GLU A 130 7.29 52.09 33.65
C GLU A 130 8.61 52.72 34.17
N GLU A 131 9.71 51.95 34.22
CA GLU A 131 11.02 52.44 34.69
C GLU A 131 11.71 53.36 33.65
N GLU A 132 11.45 53.16 32.36
CA GLU A 132 11.95 54.03 31.28
C GLU A 132 11.12 55.30 31.07
N GLU A 133 9.79 55.25 31.26
CA GLU A 133 8.92 56.42 31.12
C GLU A 133 9.26 57.51 32.16
N GLN A 134 9.77 57.11 33.32
CA GLN A 134 10.28 58.04 34.36
C GLN A 134 11.67 58.61 34.08
N ARG A 135 12.44 58.04 33.15
CA ARG A 135 13.75 58.58 32.71
C ARG A 135 13.69 59.35 31.39
N GLY A 136 12.65 59.15 30.57
CA GLY A 136 12.54 59.71 29.21
C GLY A 136 12.04 61.15 29.07
N ARG A 137 11.68 61.85 30.17
CA ARG A 137 11.03 63.17 30.07
C ARG A 137 11.90 64.32 29.53
N ASP A 138 13.22 64.14 29.34
CA ASP A 138 14.12 65.27 29.05
C ASP A 138 15.00 65.16 27.79
N ARG A 139 15.04 64.04 27.04
CA ARG A 139 15.75 63.97 25.75
C ARG A 139 15.20 62.93 24.78
N GLY A 140 14.77 63.39 23.60
CA GLY A 140 14.89 62.62 22.36
C GLY A 140 13.98 61.40 22.20
N GLY A 141 12.66 61.55 22.42
CA GLY A 141 11.70 60.48 22.19
C GLY A 141 11.63 59.93 20.74
N ASP A 142 12.22 60.60 19.75
CA ASP A 142 12.17 60.19 18.34
C ASP A 142 13.20 59.08 18.00
N ASP A 143 14.38 59.11 18.62
CA ASP A 143 15.49 58.15 18.35
C ASP A 143 15.23 56.77 18.98
N TYR A 144 14.57 56.72 20.14
CA TYR A 144 14.25 55.46 20.81
C TYR A 144 13.22 54.65 20.03
N TYR A 145 12.12 55.28 19.58
CA TYR A 145 11.12 54.64 18.74
C TYR A 145 11.69 54.19 17.39
N ALA A 146 12.53 55.02 16.75
CA ALA A 146 13.21 54.65 15.51
C ALA A 146 14.15 53.45 15.69
N SER A 147 14.90 53.41 16.79
CA SER A 147 15.79 52.29 17.11
C SER A 147 15.03 50.99 17.39
N MET A 148 13.90 51.07 18.10
CA MET A 148 13.04 49.94 18.41
C MET A 148 12.32 49.41 17.16
N GLU A 149 11.90 50.31 16.26
CA GLU A 149 11.31 49.93 14.96
C GLU A 149 12.35 49.27 14.05
N GLN A 150 13.59 49.77 14.03
CA GLN A 150 14.70 49.13 13.33
C GLN A 150 14.98 47.74 13.90
N GLN A 151 14.99 47.59 15.23
CA GLN A 151 15.19 46.29 15.89
C GLN A 151 14.09 45.30 15.49
N ARG A 152 12.83 45.74 15.54
CA ARG A 152 11.67 44.94 15.14
C ARG A 152 11.72 44.54 13.68
N GLN A 153 12.21 45.41 12.80
CA GLN A 153 12.39 45.12 11.39
C GLN A 153 13.54 44.12 11.15
N THR A 154 14.58 44.15 12.00
CA THR A 154 15.69 43.20 11.97
C THR A 154 15.27 41.82 12.47
N GLU A 155 14.46 41.77 13.52
CA GLU A 155 13.82 40.55 14.02
C GLU A 155 12.90 39.93 12.96
N LEU A 156 12.04 40.74 12.33
CA LEU A 156 11.16 40.29 11.25
C LEU A 156 11.93 39.77 10.03
N MET A 157 13.11 40.32 9.73
CA MET A 157 14.01 39.81 8.69
C MET A 157 14.62 38.47 9.09
N HIS A 158 15.09 38.34 10.33
CA HIS A 158 15.66 37.07 10.83
C HIS A 158 14.62 35.94 10.89
N GLU A 159 13.39 36.22 11.33
CA GLU A 159 12.29 35.24 11.32
C GLU A 159 11.96 34.73 9.91
N GLN A 160 12.09 35.58 8.89
CA GLN A 160 11.87 35.18 7.50
C GLN A 160 13.03 34.34 6.94
N ASP A 161 14.28 34.63 7.33
CA ASP A 161 15.44 33.84 6.91
C ASP A 161 15.39 32.41 7.49
N GLU A 162 14.98 32.25 8.75
CA GLU A 162 14.76 30.91 9.33
C GLU A 162 13.63 30.13 8.63
N GLN A 163 12.56 30.83 8.20
CA GLN A 163 11.50 30.22 7.40
C GLN A 163 12.02 29.71 6.05
N LEU A 164 12.86 30.49 5.37
CA LEU A 164 13.43 30.09 4.09
C LEU A 164 14.32 28.85 4.23
N ASP A 165 15.12 28.75 5.29
CA ASP A 165 15.95 27.55 5.54
C ASP A 165 15.09 26.29 5.81
N GLY A 166 13.99 26.43 6.55
CA GLY A 166 13.01 25.35 6.76
C GLY A 166 12.33 24.89 5.46
N VAL A 167 12.01 25.84 4.58
CA VAL A 167 11.45 25.57 3.24
C VAL A 167 12.49 24.88 2.35
N PHE A 168 13.76 25.31 2.34
CA PHE A 168 14.81 24.67 1.54
C PHE A 168 15.07 23.22 1.94
N ARG A 169 15.12 22.92 3.25
CA ARG A 169 15.23 21.54 3.73
C ARG A 169 14.04 20.69 3.30
N THR A 170 12.84 21.25 3.39
CA THR A 170 11.61 20.56 2.99
C THR A 170 11.57 20.31 1.48
N VAL A 171 11.92 21.30 0.66
CA VAL A 171 12.00 21.16 -0.81
C VAL A 171 13.09 20.15 -1.21
N GLY A 172 14.21 20.13 -0.48
CA GLY A 172 15.25 19.12 -0.64
C GLY A 172 14.71 17.70 -0.40
N ASN A 173 14.01 17.50 0.71
CA ASN A 173 13.40 16.22 1.07
C ASN A 173 12.29 15.80 0.07
N LEU A 174 11.45 16.75 -0.35
CA LEU A 174 10.41 16.51 -1.37
C LEU A 174 11.02 16.13 -2.72
N ARG A 175 12.13 16.75 -3.11
CA ARG A 175 12.85 16.42 -4.35
C ARG A 175 13.45 15.02 -4.27
N GLU A 176 14.02 14.66 -3.13
CA GLU A 176 14.55 13.30 -2.90
C GLU A 176 13.42 12.27 -2.95
N GLN A 177 12.31 12.51 -2.24
CA GLN A 177 11.12 11.66 -2.28
C GLN A 177 10.54 11.55 -3.68
N ALA A 178 10.43 12.65 -4.44
CA ALA A 178 9.95 12.62 -5.82
C ALA A 178 10.87 11.80 -6.75
N ASN A 179 12.18 11.83 -6.54
CA ASN A 179 13.13 10.98 -7.29
C ASN A 179 13.05 9.50 -6.90
N VAL A 180 12.72 9.19 -5.64
CA VAL A 180 12.47 7.82 -5.18
C VAL A 180 11.14 7.32 -5.74
N MET A 181 10.08 8.13 -5.65
CA MET A 181 8.77 7.83 -6.23
C MET A 181 8.84 7.67 -7.76
N GLY A 182 9.61 8.51 -8.46
CA GLY A 182 9.75 8.42 -9.91
C GLY A 182 10.39 7.11 -10.37
N ARG A 183 11.39 6.61 -9.63
CA ARG A 183 12.03 5.32 -9.91
C ARG A 183 11.15 4.15 -9.52
N GLU A 184 10.50 4.22 -8.36
CA GLU A 184 9.59 3.18 -7.89
C GLU A 184 8.35 3.03 -8.80
N LEU A 185 7.81 4.14 -9.34
CA LEU A 185 6.74 4.10 -10.33
C LEU A 185 7.21 3.53 -11.67
N GLU A 186 8.48 3.75 -12.05
CA GLU A 186 9.07 3.14 -13.24
C GLU A 186 9.26 1.63 -13.04
N ASP A 187 9.72 1.21 -11.86
CA ASP A 187 9.84 -0.20 -11.48
C ASP A 187 8.46 -0.89 -11.42
N GLN A 188 7.41 -0.19 -10.99
CA GLN A 188 6.03 -0.68 -11.03
C GLN A 188 5.42 -0.70 -12.44
N ALA A 189 5.78 0.24 -13.32
CA ALA A 189 5.38 0.19 -14.72
C ALA A 189 5.93 -1.06 -15.43
N VAL A 190 7.14 -1.49 -15.06
CA VAL A 190 7.71 -2.77 -15.51
C VAL A 190 6.91 -3.96 -14.96
N MET A 191 6.44 -3.90 -13.71
CA MET A 191 5.60 -4.96 -13.11
C MET A 191 4.18 -5.03 -13.74
N ILE A 192 3.64 -3.91 -14.22
CA ILE A 192 2.34 -3.86 -14.93
C ILE A 192 2.42 -4.54 -16.30
N ASP A 193 3.57 -4.48 -16.99
CA ASP A 193 3.77 -5.16 -18.28
C ASP A 193 3.69 -6.70 -18.09
N GLU A 194 4.19 -7.22 -16.96
CA GLU A 194 4.04 -8.64 -16.60
C GLU A 194 2.57 -9.02 -16.31
N VAL A 195 1.79 -8.13 -15.69
CA VAL A 195 0.35 -8.33 -15.48
C VAL A 195 -0.41 -8.34 -16.81
N ASP A 196 -0.03 -7.50 -17.77
CA ASP A 196 -0.65 -7.47 -19.11
C ASP A 196 -0.32 -8.75 -19.89
N THR A 197 0.94 -9.23 -19.83
CA THR A 197 1.28 -10.54 -20.43
C THR A 197 0.55 -11.72 -19.76
N LEU A 198 0.30 -11.64 -18.45
CA LEU A 198 -0.48 -12.64 -17.72
C LEU A 198 -1.96 -12.58 -18.11
N ALA A 199 -2.54 -11.38 -18.23
CA ALA A 199 -3.89 -11.14 -18.70
C ALA A 199 -4.08 -11.67 -20.14
N GLU A 200 -3.10 -11.47 -21.02
CA GLU A 200 -3.11 -11.95 -22.39
C GLU A 200 -3.01 -13.48 -22.47
N ARG A 201 -2.20 -14.09 -21.59
CA ARG A 201 -2.11 -15.56 -21.43
C ARG A 201 -3.39 -16.15 -20.86
N VAL A 202 -4.03 -15.49 -19.90
CA VAL A 202 -5.33 -15.90 -19.33
C VAL A 202 -6.43 -15.74 -20.38
N GLY A 203 -6.48 -14.63 -21.11
CA GLY A 203 -7.40 -14.39 -22.23
C GLY A 203 -7.26 -15.44 -23.33
N GLY A 204 -6.04 -15.85 -23.65
CA GLY A 204 -5.75 -16.95 -24.57
C GLY A 204 -6.27 -18.31 -24.07
N LYS A 205 -6.10 -18.62 -22.77
CA LYS A 205 -6.64 -19.85 -22.16
C LYS A 205 -8.17 -19.84 -22.10
N LEU A 206 -8.78 -18.69 -21.80
CA LEU A 206 -10.23 -18.50 -21.73
C LEU A 206 -10.86 -18.64 -23.12
N ASN A 207 -10.26 -18.04 -24.16
CA ASN A 207 -10.68 -18.23 -25.55
C ASN A 207 -10.56 -19.70 -26.01
N ASN A 208 -9.48 -20.38 -25.64
CA ASN A 208 -9.32 -21.81 -25.92
C ASN A 208 -10.35 -22.67 -25.18
N GLY A 209 -10.66 -22.34 -23.91
CA GLY A 209 -11.73 -22.97 -23.13
C GLY A 209 -13.10 -22.78 -23.79
N MET A 210 -13.40 -21.56 -24.21
CA MET A 210 -14.64 -21.21 -24.92
C MET A 210 -14.76 -21.97 -26.25
N ALA A 211 -13.66 -22.09 -27.01
CA ALA A 211 -13.63 -22.86 -28.24
C ALA A 211 -13.89 -24.36 -28.02
N ARG A 212 -13.33 -24.93 -26.94
CA ARG A 212 -13.60 -26.33 -26.54
C ARG A 212 -15.05 -26.52 -26.12
N ILE A 213 -15.62 -25.59 -25.34
CA ILE A 213 -17.05 -25.61 -24.97
C ILE A 213 -17.92 -25.56 -26.22
N LYS A 214 -17.64 -24.65 -27.16
CA LYS A 214 -18.37 -24.56 -28.44
C LYS A 214 -18.26 -25.84 -29.27
N HIS A 215 -17.10 -26.49 -29.27
CA HIS A 215 -16.89 -27.78 -29.94
C HIS A 215 -17.68 -28.92 -29.27
N VAL A 216 -17.72 -28.96 -27.94
CA VAL A 216 -18.50 -29.96 -27.18
C VAL A 216 -19.99 -29.77 -27.42
N VAL A 217 -20.50 -28.54 -27.34
CA VAL A 217 -21.90 -28.20 -27.63
C VAL A 217 -22.28 -28.68 -29.03
N ARG A 218 -21.47 -28.36 -30.05
CA ARG A 218 -21.74 -28.78 -31.43
C ARG A 218 -21.65 -30.30 -31.63
N LYS A 219 -20.74 -30.99 -30.95
CA LYS A 219 -20.68 -32.47 -30.96
C LYS A 219 -21.90 -33.09 -30.27
N ASN A 220 -22.44 -32.44 -29.24
CA ASN A 220 -23.62 -32.91 -28.52
C ASN A 220 -24.91 -32.71 -29.35
N GLU A 221 -25.03 -31.57 -30.03
CA GLU A 221 -26.10 -31.31 -31.01
C GLU A 221 -26.10 -32.33 -32.16
N GLY A 222 -24.92 -32.75 -32.64
CA GLY A 222 -24.79 -33.77 -33.68
C GLY A 222 -25.16 -35.19 -33.23
N LYS A 223 -24.90 -35.56 -31.96
CA LYS A 223 -25.31 -36.87 -31.41
C LYS A 223 -26.82 -36.96 -31.16
N SER A 224 -27.43 -35.87 -30.69
CA SER A 224 -28.87 -35.85 -30.40
C SER A 224 -29.76 -35.93 -31.66
N ARG A 225 -29.19 -35.70 -32.85
CA ARG A 225 -29.90 -35.78 -34.15
C ARG A 225 -29.88 -37.19 -34.78
N VAL A 226 -29.11 -38.14 -34.25
CA VAL A 226 -28.92 -39.48 -34.87
C VAL A 226 -29.74 -40.60 -34.19
N SER A 227 -30.41 -40.33 -33.06
CA SER A 227 -31.17 -41.35 -32.32
C SER A 227 -32.69 -41.35 -32.56
N PHE A 228 -33.20 -40.67 -33.60
CA PHE A 228 -34.64 -40.63 -33.91
C PHE A 228 -34.94 -40.99 -35.38
N THR A 229 -34.65 -42.24 -35.77
CA THR A 229 -35.30 -42.88 -36.92
C THR A 229 -35.68 -44.29 -36.51
N GLY A 230 -36.93 -44.43 -36.05
CA GLY A 230 -37.52 -45.67 -35.56
C GLY A 230 -37.67 -46.71 -36.67
N GLY A 231 -37.26 -47.94 -36.37
CA GLY A 231 -37.52 -49.13 -37.17
C GLY A 231 -39.01 -49.48 -37.15
N PHE A 232 -39.60 -49.49 -38.33
CA PHE A 232 -40.95 -49.95 -38.62
C PHE A 232 -40.94 -51.49 -38.71
N ILE A 233 -41.69 -52.16 -37.83
CA ILE A 233 -41.89 -53.63 -37.85
C ILE A 233 -43.17 -53.93 -38.64
N PRO A 234 -43.15 -54.79 -39.68
CA PRO A 234 -44.36 -55.42 -40.18
C PRO A 234 -44.49 -56.85 -39.65
N THR A 235 -45.68 -57.16 -39.18
CA THR A 235 -46.17 -58.48 -38.79
C THR A 235 -46.58 -59.30 -40.02
N SER A 236 -46.21 -60.58 -40.09
CA SER A 236 -47.10 -61.60 -40.66
C SER A 236 -46.76 -63.00 -40.13
N ARG A 237 -47.86 -63.70 -39.87
CA ARG A 237 -48.06 -65.02 -39.29
C ARG A 237 -48.47 -65.95 -40.43
N SER A 238 -47.98 -67.20 -40.48
CA SER A 238 -48.60 -68.46 -41.00
C SER A 238 -47.47 -69.49 -41.20
N HIS A 239 -47.38 -70.58 -40.42
CA HIS A 239 -48.08 -71.89 -40.51
C HIS A 239 -47.53 -72.84 -41.59
N GLU A 240 -47.48 -74.13 -41.20
CA GLU A 240 -47.24 -75.36 -42.00
C GLU A 240 -45.78 -75.69 -42.36
N GLU A 241 -45.33 -76.93 -42.47
CA GLU A 241 -45.68 -78.28 -41.97
C GLU A 241 -44.58 -79.20 -42.56
N SER A 242 -44.42 -80.42 -42.02
CA SER A 242 -43.58 -81.53 -42.53
C SER A 242 -42.05 -81.36 -42.44
N GLY A 243 -41.24 -82.36 -42.13
CA GLY A 243 -41.45 -83.77 -41.81
C GLY A 243 -40.09 -84.50 -41.84
N LEU A 244 -39.94 -85.48 -40.94
CA LEU A 244 -39.13 -86.71 -41.05
C LEU A 244 -37.59 -86.61 -41.12
N GLY A 245 -36.94 -87.23 -40.13
CA GLY A 245 -35.50 -87.49 -40.13
C GLY A 245 -35.02 -88.25 -38.88
N SER A 246 -35.34 -89.54 -38.85
CA SER A 246 -35.04 -90.53 -37.81
C SER A 246 -33.54 -90.75 -37.53
N GLY A 247 -33.19 -91.14 -36.29
CA GLY A 247 -31.86 -91.68 -35.99
C GLY A 247 -31.57 -91.96 -34.50
N LYS A 248 -32.28 -92.92 -33.88
CA LYS A 248 -31.88 -93.56 -32.61
C LYS A 248 -31.11 -94.87 -32.92
N LEU A 249 -29.93 -95.03 -32.31
CA LEU A 249 -29.24 -96.29 -31.99
C LEU A 249 -28.67 -96.06 -30.57
N LYS A 250 -29.15 -96.66 -29.48
CA LYS A 250 -29.31 -98.06 -29.05
C LYS A 250 -27.98 -98.76 -28.72
N TRP A 251 -27.66 -98.79 -27.42
CA TRP A 251 -27.13 -99.88 -26.56
C TRP A 251 -27.70 -99.53 -25.16
N GLU A 252 -28.18 -100.41 -24.28
CA GLU A 252 -27.85 -101.80 -23.98
C GLU A 252 -28.96 -102.43 -23.10
N SER A 253 -29.05 -103.76 -23.19
CA SER A 253 -29.73 -104.76 -22.32
C SER A 253 -31.25 -104.87 -22.24
#